data_AF-A0A0G8F3A2-F1
#
_entry.id   AF-A0A0G8F3A2-F1
#
_cell.length_a   1.000
_cell.length_b   1.000
_cell.length_c   1.000
_cell.angle_alpha   90.00
_cell.angle_beta   90.00
_cell.angle_gamma   90.00
#
_symmetry.space_group_name_H-M   'P 1'
#
loop_
_entity.id
_entity.type
_entity.pdbx_description
1 polymer ?
#
loop_
_entity_poly.entity_id
_entity_poly.type
_entity_poly.pdbx_seq_one_letter_code
_entity_poly.pdbx_strand_id
1 'polypeptide(L)'
;MEAPPCLTCGDNQTPCKDLAVGFSELDKQKYELHIKTTTKAIEIAKQRGREDIAERNQKNLQRYQNILNTLQMLSLVDKVG
;
A
#
# COMPACT_ATOMS: atom_id res chain seq x y z
N MET A 1 -7.72 7.95 -18.58
CA MET A 1 -7.90 7.09 -17.39
C MET A 1 -7.31 7.85 -16.23
N GLU A 2 -8.14 8.30 -15.30
CA GLU A 2 -7.68 9.10 -14.15
C GLU A 2 -6.79 8.24 -13.24
N ALA A 3 -5.78 8.86 -12.63
CA ALA A 3 -4.92 8.20 -11.67
C ALA A 3 -5.78 7.68 -10.50
N PRO A 4 -5.51 6.49 -9.95
CA PRO A 4 -6.25 6.01 -8.79
C PRO A 4 -6.13 7.05 -7.66
N PRO A 5 -7.22 7.29 -6.89
CA PRO A 5 -7.23 8.29 -5.83
C PRO A 5 -6.05 8.04 -4.90
N CYS A 6 -5.31 9.11 -4.58
CA CYS A 6 -4.17 9.00 -3.68
C CYS A 6 -4.68 8.49 -2.33
N LEU A 7 -4.14 7.35 -1.91
CA LEU A 7 -4.54 6.63 -0.68
C LEU A 7 -4.22 7.41 0.61
N THR A 8 -3.69 8.61 0.47
CA THR A 8 -3.28 9.52 1.52
C THR A 8 -3.83 10.92 1.25
N CYS A 9 -4.39 11.55 2.28
CA CYS A 9 -4.77 12.97 2.27
C CYS A 9 -3.74 13.79 3.07
N GLY A 10 -3.42 15.00 2.63
CA GLY A 10 -2.37 15.85 3.23
C GLY A 10 -0.95 15.42 2.87
N ASP A 11 0.02 15.63 3.76
CA ASP A 11 1.48 15.42 3.55
C ASP A 11 1.92 13.94 3.43
N ASN A 12 1.09 13.10 2.78
CA ASN A 12 1.36 11.74 2.30
C ASN A 12 1.44 10.60 3.33
N GLN A 13 0.82 10.72 4.52
CA GLN A 13 0.92 9.66 5.55
C GLN A 13 -0.39 9.26 6.22
N THR A 14 -1.48 10.02 6.03
CA THR A 14 -2.77 9.72 6.67
C THR A 14 -3.72 9.09 5.65
N PRO A 15 -4.21 7.86 5.88
CA PRO A 15 -5.28 7.28 5.09
C PRO A 15 -6.45 8.25 5.00
N CYS A 16 -6.88 8.57 3.79
CA CYS A 16 -7.97 9.52 3.64
C CYS A 16 -9.27 8.90 4.17
N LYS A 17 -9.87 9.52 5.20
CA LYS A 17 -11.16 9.05 5.77
C LYS A 17 -12.27 9.03 4.71
N ASP A 18 -12.22 9.93 3.74
CA ASP A 18 -13.17 10.01 2.63
C ASP A 18 -13.06 8.84 1.64
N LEU A 19 -11.96 8.09 1.67
CA LEU A 19 -11.78 6.89 0.85
C LEU A 19 -12.29 5.61 1.54
N ALA A 20 -12.81 5.72 2.77
CA ALA A 20 -13.28 4.58 3.57
C ALA A 20 -12.25 3.43 3.69
N VAL A 21 -10.95 3.76 3.61
CA VAL A 21 -9.86 2.78 3.73
C VAL A 21 -9.55 2.56 5.21
N GLY A 22 -9.59 1.30 5.66
CA GLY A 22 -9.28 0.90 7.03
C GLY A 22 -10.52 0.63 7.89
N PHE A 23 -11.72 0.66 7.30
CA PHE A 23 -12.97 0.31 7.98
C PHE A 23 -13.31 -1.18 7.89
N SER A 24 -12.50 -1.97 7.17
CA SER A 24 -12.68 -3.41 7.01
C SER A 24 -11.36 -4.16 7.09
N GLU A 25 -11.37 -5.39 7.62
CA GLU A 25 -10.24 -6.31 7.50
C GLU A 25 -9.88 -6.61 6.04
N LEU A 26 -10.84 -6.46 5.11
CA LEU A 26 -10.59 -6.58 3.68
C LEU A 26 -9.58 -5.53 3.17
N ASP A 27 -9.51 -4.36 3.80
CA ASP A 27 -8.50 -3.36 3.44
C ASP A 27 -7.09 -3.86 3.74
N LYS A 28 -6.88 -4.54 4.88
CA LYS A 28 -5.58 -5.11 5.24
C LYS A 28 -5.20 -6.22 4.27
N GLN A 29 -6.12 -7.16 4.02
CA GLN A 29 -5.90 -8.27 3.07
C GLN A 29 -5.57 -7.77 1.66
N LYS A 30 -6.21 -6.69 1.21
CA LYS A 30 -5.91 -6.04 -0.07
C LYS A 30 -4.45 -5.56 -0.13
N TYR A 31 -3.95 -4.88 0.90
CA TYR A 31 -2.56 -4.41 0.92
C TYR A 31 -1.55 -5.53 1.11
N GLU A 32 -1.87 -6.58 1.87
CA GLU A 32 -1.04 -7.79 1.93
C GLU A 32 -0.88 -8.44 0.54
N LEU A 33 -1.98 -8.53 -0.21
CA LEU A 33 -1.96 -9.04 -1.59
C LEU A 33 -1.13 -8.13 -2.52
N HIS A 34 -1.28 -6.82 -2.41
CA HIS A 34 -0.48 -5.86 -3.18
C HIS A 34 1.02 -6.01 -2.86
N ILE A 35 1.41 -6.10 -1.60
CA ILE A 35 2.80 -6.32 -1.19
C ILE A 35 3.35 -7.61 -1.82
N LYS A 36 2.62 -8.72 -1.72
CA LYS A 36 3.03 -10.02 -2.28
C LYS A 36 3.21 -9.96 -3.80
N THR A 37 2.23 -9.39 -4.51
CA THR A 37 2.25 -9.33 -5.98
C THR A 37 3.27 -8.34 -6.51
N THR A 38 3.45 -7.17 -5.88
CA THR A 38 4.48 -6.20 -6.23
C THR A 38 5.89 -6.73 -5.96
N THR A 39 6.10 -7.45 -4.87
CA THR A 39 7.38 -8.13 -4.59
C THR A 39 7.72 -9.10 -5.73
N LYS A 40 6.74 -9.91 -6.16
CA LYS A 40 6.94 -10.83 -7.28
C LYS A 40 7.20 -10.11 -8.61
N ALA A 41 6.54 -8.97 -8.84
CA ALA A 41 6.76 -8.15 -10.03
C ALA A 41 8.19 -7.57 -10.07
N ILE A 42 8.74 -7.14 -8.92
CA ILE A 42 10.13 -6.66 -8.83
C ILE A 42 11.11 -7.78 -9.20
N GLU A 43 10.93 -8.98 -8.65
CA GLU A 43 11.78 -10.14 -8.97
C GLU A 43 11.79 -10.43 -10.48
N ILE A 44 10.60 -10.51 -11.09
CA ILE A 44 10.45 -10.80 -12.52
C ILE A 44 11.04 -9.67 -13.37
N ALA A 45 10.86 -8.41 -12.97
CA ALA A 45 11.40 -7.26 -13.68
C ALA A 45 12.94 -7.30 -13.69
N LYS A 46 13.56 -7.56 -12.54
CA LYS A 46 15.02 -7.70 -12.42
C LYS A 46 15.55 -8.86 -13.27
N GLN A 47 14.90 -10.03 -13.21
CA GLN A 47 15.25 -11.19 -14.04
C GLN A 47 15.21 -10.89 -15.55
N ARG A 48 14.37 -9.95 -15.98
CA ARG A 48 14.20 -9.55 -17.38
C ARG A 48 15.00 -8.29 -17.75
N GLY A 49 15.87 -7.79 -16.87
CA GLY A 49 16.64 -6.55 -17.11
C GLY A 49 15.77 -5.29 -17.21
N ARG A 50 14.57 -5.30 -16.64
CA ARG A 50 13.61 -4.18 -16.65
C ARG A 50 13.73 -3.34 -15.38
N GLU A 51 14.89 -2.72 -15.19
CA GLU A 51 15.18 -1.91 -13.99
C GLU A 51 14.23 -0.71 -13.83
N ASP A 52 13.76 -0.12 -14.94
CA ASP A 52 12.74 0.93 -14.95
C ASP A 52 11.43 0.50 -14.26
N ILE A 53 11.03 -0.75 -14.48
CA ILE A 53 9.85 -1.35 -13.85
C ILE A 53 10.15 -1.73 -12.40
N ALA A 54 11.34 -2.26 -12.13
CA ALA A 54 11.74 -2.65 -10.78
C ALA A 54 11.74 -1.43 -9.83
N GLU A 55 12.33 -0.31 -10.24
CA GLU A 55 12.39 0.93 -9.45
C GLU A 55 10.99 1.49 -9.15
N ARG A 56 10.12 1.54 -10.16
CA ARG A 56 8.72 1.98 -9.99
C ARG A 56 7.98 1.09 -9.00
N ASN A 57 8.16 -0.23 -9.10
CA ASN A 57 7.52 -1.17 -8.19
C ASN A 57 8.11 -1.12 -6.77
N GLN A 58 9.39 -0.79 -6.59
CA GLN A 58 9.96 -0.56 -5.25
C GLN A 58 9.30 0.63 -4.55
N LYS A 59 9.05 1.73 -5.27
CA LYS A 59 8.31 2.88 -4.73
C LYS A 59 6.88 2.50 -4.33
N ASN A 60 6.21 1.66 -5.13
CA ASN A 60 4.87 1.14 -4.79
C ASN A 60 4.91 0.21 -3.59
N LEU A 61 5.90 -0.69 -3.50
CA LEU A 61 6.08 -1.60 -2.38
C LEU A 61 6.20 -0.84 -1.06
N GLN A 62 7.05 0.20 -1.02
CA GLN A 62 7.19 1.05 0.16
C GLN A 62 5.87 1.73 0.54
N ARG A 63 5.11 2.24 -0.44
CA ARG A 63 3.80 2.84 -0.19
C ARG A 63 2.81 1.84 0.39
N TYR A 64 2.72 0.63 -0.15
CA TYR A 64 1.80 -0.40 0.35
C TYR A 64 2.17 -0.88 1.75
N GLN A 65 3.47 -1.03 2.04
CA GLN A 65 3.95 -1.36 3.38
C GLN A 65 3.58 -0.27 4.39
N ASN A 66 3.79 1.00 4.03
CA ASN A 66 3.41 2.13 4.90
C ASN A 66 1.91 2.13 5.18
N ILE A 67 1.07 1.92 4.16
CA ILE A 67 -0.38 1.89 4.35
C ILE A 67 -0.80 0.71 5.24
N LEU A 68 -0.30 -0.50 5.00
CA LEU A 68 -0.62 -1.66 5.82
C LEU A 68 -0.22 -1.44 7.29
N ASN A 69 0.98 -0.89 7.53
CA ASN A 69 1.44 -0.54 8.87
C ASN A 69 0.49 0.46 9.55
N THR A 70 0.07 1.51 8.83
CA THR A 70 -0.89 2.49 9.38
C THR A 70 -2.24 1.85 9.71
N LEU A 71 -2.75 0.97 8.84
CA LEU A 71 -3.99 0.24 9.09
C LEU A 71 -3.90 -0.70 10.30
N GLN A 72 -2.75 -1.32 10.50
CA GLN A 72 -2.50 -2.17 11.67
C GLN A 72 -2.39 -1.34 12.96
N MET A 73 -1.73 -0.17 12.92
CA MET A 73 -1.64 0.72 14.08
C MET A 73 -2.99 1.30 14.50
N LEU A 74 -3.84 1.70 13.55
CA LEU A 74 -5.20 2.19 13.86
C LEU A 74 -6.01 1.14 14.64
N SER A 75 -5.91 -0.13 14.23
CA SER A 75 -6.61 -1.22 14.93
C SER A 75 -6.13 -1.49 16.37
N LEU A 76 -4.97 -0.96 16.77
CA LEU A 76 -4.50 -1.03 18.16
C LEU A 76 -5.10 0.08 19.02
N VAL A 77 -5.37 1.26 18.45
CA VAL A 77 -5.99 2.39 19.17
C VAL A 77 -7.45 2.08 19.52
N ASP A 78 -8.19 1.44 18.60
CA ASP A 78 -9.59 1.05 18.82
C ASP A 78 -9.77 -0.08 19.87
N LYS A 79 -8.68 -0.75 20.27
CA LYS A 79 -8.71 -1.83 21.28
C LYS A 79 -8.40 -1.36 22.71
N VAL A 80 -7.90 -0.13 22.86
CA VAL A 80 -7.51 0.46 24.16
C VAL A 80 -8.51 1.51 24.64
N GLY A 81 -9.51 1.87 23.80
CA GLY A 81 -10.60 2.79 24.12
C GLY A 81 -11.83 2.11 24.71
#